data_AF-A0A1N7QIL7-F1
#
_entry.id   AF-A0A1N7QIL7-F1
#
_cell.length_a   1.000
_cell.length_b   1.000
_cell.length_c   1.000
_cell.angle_alpha   90.00
_cell.angle_beta   90.00
_cell.angle_gamma   90.00
#
_symmetry.space_group_name_H-M   'P 1'
#
loop_
_entity.id
_entity.type
_entity.pdbx_description
1 polymer ?
#
loop_
_entity_poly.entity_id
_entity_poly.type
_entity_poly.pdbx_seq_one_letter_code
_entity_poly.pdbx_strand_id
1 'polypeptide(L)'
;MYFAVVFPLADFRSLHRQNAGRLERPAWGQTDPRAEFARGFGKIHTRTKSAAGYSGENYYADCDNLVKYPSQYFLNPIPGFLRSILAYPVYRRFYFDGQMSGRFELGFRLNEDSIHEIARSAGGVEYSTSEIAAQVLQSDLRLDLLDDREIKLPFSNAAQALRDAWILSSTKNKSLNTFDIETVGSKYVGVGAPFVFIRSGRETKIKSEKQRRDLFQSEDLELFLTRSGKQGQSFDVAVISSDASLSAETPKERLARLFYIQIRTISFSHSFYLRQVASEKISGPKSLEPAIQALLGRLSNLEPSEGDQTDELACREMSEILRQTDLSPAQLASEIERTIKPGVARRWFGGFWGYADKKVDIAIEAAAGAATKHLLSSGP
;
A
#
# COMPACT_ATOMS: atom_id res chain seq x y z
N MET A 1 16.76 -6.94 6.44
CA MET A 1 15.62 -6.01 6.36
C MET A 1 14.66 -6.48 5.29
N TYR A 2 13.36 -6.24 5.47
CA TYR A 2 12.34 -6.45 4.44
C TYR A 2 11.64 -5.13 4.15
N PHE A 3 11.28 -4.90 2.89
CA PHE A 3 10.51 -3.72 2.53
C PHE A 3 9.53 -4.01 1.39
N ALA A 4 8.46 -3.24 1.34
CA ALA A 4 7.46 -3.30 0.30
C ALA A 4 7.23 -1.91 -0.30
N VAL A 5 7.23 -1.83 -1.62
CA VAL A 5 6.74 -0.65 -2.35
C VAL A 5 5.26 -0.85 -2.62
N VAL A 6 4.44 0.06 -2.11
CA VAL A 6 2.98 -0.05 -2.13
C VAL A 6 2.37 1.05 -2.99
N PHE A 7 1.60 0.67 -4.00
CA PHE A 7 0.83 1.60 -4.84
C PHE A 7 -0.65 1.43 -4.54
N PRO A 8 -1.31 2.39 -3.87
CA PRO A 8 -2.74 2.30 -3.65
C PRO A 8 -3.49 2.50 -4.97
N LEU A 9 -4.57 1.76 -5.17
CA LEU A 9 -5.42 1.78 -6.36
C LEU A 9 -6.88 2.04 -5.96
N ALA A 10 -7.54 2.86 -6.76
CA ALA A 10 -8.95 3.19 -6.67
C ALA A 10 -9.64 2.83 -7.99
N ASP A 11 -10.81 2.19 -7.95
CA ASP A 11 -11.58 1.82 -9.13
C ASP A 11 -13.08 2.01 -8.90
N PHE A 12 -13.60 3.14 -9.39
CA PHE A 12 -14.99 3.54 -9.32
C PHE A 12 -15.73 3.31 -10.64
N ARG A 13 -15.24 2.44 -11.52
CA ARG A 13 -15.92 2.16 -12.79
C ARG A 13 -17.34 1.61 -12.58
N SER A 14 -17.62 0.99 -11.44
CA SER A 14 -18.95 0.55 -11.02
C SER A 14 -19.99 1.68 -10.92
N LEU A 15 -19.56 2.94 -10.85
CA LEU A 15 -20.44 4.11 -10.84
C LEU A 15 -20.83 4.57 -12.26
N HIS A 16 -20.16 4.07 -13.30
CA HIS A 16 -20.56 4.31 -14.68
C HIS A 16 -21.75 3.41 -15.04
N ARG A 17 -22.73 3.90 -15.80
CA ARG A 17 -23.96 3.15 -16.18
C ARG A 17 -23.68 1.76 -16.80
N GLN A 18 -22.58 1.64 -17.53
CA GLN A 18 -22.13 0.39 -18.16
C GLN A 18 -20.89 -0.22 -17.48
N ASN A 19 -20.64 0.14 -16.21
CA ASN A 19 -19.45 -0.23 -15.44
C ASN A 19 -18.11 0.11 -16.14
N ALA A 20 -18.11 1.08 -17.06
CA ALA A 20 -17.03 1.41 -17.99
C ALA A 20 -16.32 0.17 -18.58
N GLY A 21 -17.10 -0.86 -18.95
CA GLY A 21 -16.57 -2.10 -19.54
C GLY A 21 -15.84 -3.02 -18.56
N ARG A 22 -15.79 -2.70 -17.26
CA ARG A 22 -15.20 -3.53 -16.20
C ARG A 22 -15.75 -4.96 -16.27
N LEU A 23 -14.86 -5.93 -16.14
CA LEU A 23 -15.26 -7.33 -16.05
C LEU A 23 -16.08 -7.55 -14.77
N GLU A 24 -17.14 -8.35 -14.87
CA GLU A 24 -17.91 -8.83 -13.71
C GLU A 24 -17.13 -9.91 -12.93
N ARG A 25 -16.20 -10.59 -13.63
CA ARG A 25 -15.30 -11.61 -13.10
C ARG A 25 -13.84 -11.24 -13.41
N PRO A 26 -12.90 -11.48 -12.50
CA PRO A 26 -13.06 -12.22 -11.25
C PRO A 26 -13.81 -11.37 -10.23
N ALA A 27 -14.78 -11.99 -9.58
CA ALA A 27 -15.48 -11.39 -8.47
C ALA A 27 -14.51 -11.46 -7.28
N TRP A 28 -13.63 -10.47 -7.22
CA TRP A 28 -12.81 -10.18 -6.07
C TRP A 28 -13.60 -10.33 -4.77
N GLY A 29 -13.08 -11.15 -3.84
CA GLY A 29 -13.77 -11.47 -2.59
C GLY A 29 -14.74 -12.65 -2.64
N GLN A 30 -14.94 -13.31 -3.79
CA GLN A 30 -15.59 -14.63 -3.84
C GLN A 30 -14.60 -15.73 -3.49
N THR A 31 -15.05 -16.72 -2.72
CA THR A 31 -14.27 -17.83 -2.17
C THR A 31 -13.80 -18.87 -3.20
N ASP A 32 -13.72 -18.54 -4.49
CA ASP A 32 -13.37 -19.49 -5.55
C ASP A 32 -11.89 -19.38 -5.98
N PRO A 33 -11.00 -20.28 -5.51
CA PRO A 33 -9.60 -20.34 -5.92
C PRO A 33 -9.39 -20.77 -7.38
N ARG A 34 -10.46 -21.15 -8.11
CA ARG A 34 -10.40 -21.46 -9.56
C ARG A 34 -10.69 -20.25 -10.45
N ALA A 35 -10.94 -19.08 -9.87
CA ALA A 35 -11.07 -17.86 -10.65
C ALA A 35 -9.72 -17.50 -11.30
N GLU A 36 -9.60 -17.68 -12.61
CA GLU A 36 -8.49 -17.09 -13.37
C GLU A 36 -8.60 -15.57 -13.27
N PHE A 37 -7.52 -14.90 -12.84
CA PHE A 37 -7.54 -13.45 -12.66
C PHE A 37 -7.63 -12.72 -14.01
N ALA A 38 -7.91 -11.41 -13.94
CA ALA A 38 -7.89 -10.50 -15.06
C ALA A 38 -6.58 -10.65 -15.87
N ARG A 39 -6.71 -10.72 -17.19
CA ARG A 39 -5.64 -11.10 -18.11
C ARG A 39 -4.36 -10.29 -17.87
N GLY A 40 -3.18 -10.86 -18.16
CA GLY A 40 -1.91 -10.12 -18.05
C GLY A 40 -1.31 -10.05 -16.65
N PHE A 41 -2.02 -10.57 -15.66
CA PHE A 41 -1.50 -10.85 -14.33
C PHE A 41 -1.24 -12.37 -14.18
N GLY A 42 -0.67 -12.77 -13.05
CA GLY A 42 -0.34 -14.16 -12.72
C GLY A 42 -1.47 -14.91 -12.00
N LYS A 43 -1.11 -16.02 -11.34
CA LYS A 43 -2.04 -16.90 -10.63
C LYS A 43 -2.65 -16.21 -9.40
N ILE A 44 -3.88 -16.60 -9.04
CA ILE A 44 -4.45 -16.24 -7.74
C ILE A 44 -3.94 -17.21 -6.70
N HIS A 45 -3.52 -16.66 -5.57
CA HIS A 45 -3.13 -17.43 -4.41
C HIS A 45 -4.05 -17.09 -3.25
N THR A 46 -4.48 -18.13 -2.52
CA THR A 46 -4.94 -17.94 -1.16
C THR A 46 -3.76 -17.48 -0.32
N ARG A 47 -4.01 -16.51 0.55
CA ARG A 47 -3.01 -16.12 1.53
C ARG A 47 -2.92 -17.21 2.59
N THR A 48 -1.76 -17.85 2.71
CA THR A 48 -1.50 -18.96 3.64
C THR A 48 -1.10 -18.51 5.05
N LYS A 49 -1.20 -17.21 5.36
CA LYS A 49 -0.80 -16.62 6.64
C LYS A 49 -1.70 -15.44 7.00
N SER A 50 -2.35 -15.48 8.17
CA SER A 50 -3.13 -14.43 8.84
C SER A 50 -4.13 -13.66 7.99
N ALA A 51 -5.23 -13.28 8.62
CA ALA A 51 -6.29 -12.50 7.99
C ALA A 51 -7.11 -13.26 6.93
N ALA A 52 -7.31 -14.56 7.14
CA ALA A 52 -8.49 -15.21 6.56
C ALA A 52 -9.74 -14.43 7.07
N GLY A 53 -10.75 -14.23 6.23
CA GLY A 53 -11.91 -13.38 6.54
C GLY A 53 -11.79 -11.91 6.12
N TYR A 54 -10.61 -11.41 5.73
CA TYR A 54 -10.50 -10.05 5.19
C TYR A 54 -10.75 -10.03 3.67
N SER A 55 -11.94 -9.55 3.29
CA SER A 55 -12.28 -9.32 1.86
C SER A 55 -11.26 -8.38 1.22
N GLY A 56 -10.54 -8.88 0.21
CA GLY A 56 -9.45 -8.18 -0.48
C GLY A 56 -8.03 -8.51 0.02
N GLU A 57 -7.86 -9.31 1.07
CA GLU A 57 -6.56 -9.82 1.55
C GLU A 57 -6.46 -11.34 1.54
N ASN A 58 -7.61 -12.03 1.62
CA ASN A 58 -7.72 -13.49 1.54
C ASN A 58 -7.07 -14.06 0.28
N TYR A 59 -7.11 -13.27 -0.79
CA TYR A 59 -6.58 -13.60 -2.10
C TYR A 59 -5.73 -12.46 -2.61
N TYR A 60 -4.65 -12.82 -3.29
CA TYR A 60 -3.89 -11.89 -4.10
C TYR A 60 -3.65 -12.49 -5.48
N ALA A 61 -3.60 -11.64 -6.48
CA ALA A 61 -3.06 -12.00 -7.78
C ALA A 61 -1.55 -11.80 -7.77
N ASP A 62 -0.81 -12.79 -8.26
CA ASP A 62 0.59 -12.57 -8.60
C ASP A 62 0.68 -11.57 -9.76
N CYS A 63 1.66 -10.68 -9.74
CA CYS A 63 1.93 -9.71 -10.79
C CYS A 63 3.15 -10.10 -11.63
N ASP A 64 3.61 -11.35 -11.58
CA ASP A 64 4.82 -11.79 -12.28
C ASP A 64 4.79 -11.59 -13.79
N ASN A 65 3.61 -11.67 -14.42
CA ASN A 65 3.45 -11.38 -15.84
C ASN A 65 3.53 -9.89 -16.17
N LEU A 66 3.03 -9.04 -15.26
CA LEU A 66 2.97 -7.59 -15.42
C LEU A 66 4.28 -6.91 -15.02
N VAL A 67 4.82 -7.24 -13.84
CA VAL A 67 5.93 -6.53 -13.21
C VAL A 67 7.20 -7.35 -13.35
N LYS A 68 8.20 -6.75 -13.98
CA LYS A 68 9.53 -7.32 -14.19
C LYS A 68 10.61 -6.42 -13.59
N TYR A 69 11.71 -7.04 -13.19
CA TYR A 69 12.87 -6.34 -12.64
C TYR A 69 14.03 -6.49 -13.64
N PRO A 70 14.32 -5.45 -14.44
CA PRO A 70 15.27 -5.56 -15.55
C PRO A 70 16.73 -5.72 -15.08
N SER A 71 17.01 -5.43 -13.80
CA SER A 71 18.31 -5.60 -13.17
C SER A 71 18.16 -6.02 -11.71
N GLN A 72 19.24 -6.55 -11.15
CA GLN A 72 19.36 -6.70 -9.69
C GLN A 72 19.41 -5.31 -9.04
N TYR A 73 18.86 -5.19 -7.83
CA TYR A 73 18.91 -3.95 -7.08
C TYR A 73 20.00 -4.01 -6.04
N PHE A 74 20.92 -3.05 -6.12
CA PHE A 74 22.02 -2.89 -5.18
C PHE A 74 21.79 -1.58 -4.43
N LEU A 75 21.54 -1.70 -3.13
CA LEU A 75 21.18 -0.57 -2.26
C LEU A 75 22.34 -0.23 -1.33
N ASN A 76 22.70 1.04 -1.25
CA ASN A 76 23.70 1.52 -0.29
C ASN A 76 23.00 1.82 1.03
N PRO A 77 23.28 1.05 2.10
CA PRO A 77 22.59 1.19 3.39
C PRO A 77 22.95 2.49 4.13
N ILE A 78 24.08 3.09 3.79
CA ILE A 78 24.64 4.28 4.41
C ILE A 78 25.12 5.23 3.30
N PRO A 79 24.79 6.54 3.37
CA PRO A 79 25.34 7.54 2.47
C PRO A 79 26.87 7.53 2.45
N GLY A 80 27.46 7.45 1.26
CA GLY A 80 28.92 7.47 1.08
C GLY A 80 29.65 6.14 1.33
N PHE A 81 28.93 5.08 1.72
CA PHE A 81 29.52 3.75 1.85
C PHE A 81 29.60 3.07 0.48
N LEU A 82 30.80 2.62 0.09
CA LEU A 82 31.07 2.07 -1.25
C LEU A 82 30.43 0.71 -1.50
N ARG A 83 30.01 0.00 -0.44
CA ARG A 83 29.51 -1.35 -0.55
C ARG A 83 27.98 -1.39 -0.52
N SER A 84 27.41 -1.87 -1.61
CA SER A 84 25.97 -2.07 -1.77
C SER A 84 25.51 -3.43 -1.26
N ILE A 85 24.26 -3.50 -0.81
CA ILE A 85 23.56 -4.72 -0.43
C ILE A 85 22.62 -5.12 -1.55
N LEU A 86 22.67 -6.40 -1.95
CA LEU A 86 21.69 -6.95 -2.87
C LEU A 86 20.30 -6.96 -2.22
N ALA A 87 19.36 -6.25 -2.83
CA ALA A 87 17.94 -6.37 -2.57
C ALA A 87 17.31 -7.26 -3.65
N TYR A 88 16.78 -8.40 -3.24
CA TYR A 88 16.13 -9.33 -4.15
C TYR A 88 14.62 -9.31 -3.95
N PRO A 89 13.84 -9.46 -5.03
CA PRO A 89 12.39 -9.50 -4.95
C PRO A 89 11.92 -10.77 -4.25
N VAL A 90 10.90 -10.65 -3.42
CA VAL A 90 10.28 -11.76 -2.70
C VAL A 90 8.89 -12.06 -3.25
N TYR A 91 8.14 -11.02 -3.62
CA TYR A 91 6.82 -11.19 -4.21
C TYR A 91 6.40 -9.96 -5.02
N ARG A 92 5.41 -10.16 -5.90
CA ARG A 92 4.72 -9.10 -6.64
C ARG A 92 3.23 -9.36 -6.53
N ARG A 93 2.53 -8.62 -5.68
CA ARG A 93 1.14 -8.95 -5.34
C ARG A 93 0.22 -7.81 -5.68
N PHE A 94 -0.98 -8.16 -6.15
CA PHE A 94 -2.07 -7.23 -6.28
C PHE A 94 -3.25 -7.70 -5.44
N TYR A 95 -3.75 -6.78 -4.62
CA TYR A 95 -4.87 -6.94 -3.70
C TYR A 95 -6.00 -6.02 -4.15
N PHE A 96 -7.26 -6.48 -4.06
CA PHE A 96 -8.41 -5.65 -4.37
C PHE A 96 -9.65 -6.13 -3.62
N ASP A 97 -10.39 -5.20 -3.03
CA ASP A 97 -11.57 -5.47 -2.18
C ASP A 97 -12.82 -5.89 -2.96
N GLY A 98 -12.76 -5.80 -4.29
CA GLY A 98 -13.86 -6.11 -5.21
C GLY A 98 -14.86 -5.00 -5.42
N GLN A 99 -14.79 -3.94 -4.61
CA GLN A 99 -15.68 -2.81 -4.69
C GLN A 99 -14.98 -1.65 -5.39
N MET A 100 -13.97 -1.07 -4.73
CA MET A 100 -13.38 0.20 -5.14
C MET A 100 -11.90 0.37 -4.80
N SER A 101 -11.34 -0.43 -3.90
CA SER A 101 -10.00 -0.18 -3.36
C SER A 101 -9.11 -1.40 -3.54
N GLY A 102 -7.88 -1.17 -4.00
CA GLY A 102 -6.85 -2.18 -4.06
C GLY A 102 -5.47 -1.61 -3.93
N ARG A 103 -4.45 -2.44 -4.08
CA ARG A 103 -3.05 -2.00 -4.09
C ARG A 103 -2.17 -3.00 -4.82
N PHE A 104 -1.11 -2.47 -5.41
CA PHE A 104 0.07 -3.26 -5.75
C PHE A 104 1.02 -3.24 -4.56
N GLU A 105 1.58 -4.39 -4.23
CA GLU A 105 2.53 -4.58 -3.14
C GLU A 105 3.73 -5.37 -3.69
N LEU A 106 4.87 -4.69 -3.80
CA LEU A 106 6.08 -5.23 -4.42
C LEU A 106 7.15 -5.38 -3.33
N GLY A 107 7.34 -6.63 -2.89
CA GLY A 107 8.14 -6.97 -1.72
C GLY A 107 9.58 -7.35 -2.06
N PHE A 108 10.50 -6.93 -1.22
CA PHE A 108 11.94 -7.16 -1.34
C PHE A 108 12.56 -7.53 0.00
N ARG A 109 13.64 -8.30 -0.06
CA ARG A 109 14.47 -8.61 1.09
C ARG A 109 15.92 -8.26 0.79
N LEU A 110 16.57 -7.67 1.78
CA LEU A 110 18.02 -7.50 1.75
C LEU A 110 18.70 -8.84 2.01
N ASN A 111 19.71 -9.15 1.21
CA ASN A 111 20.52 -10.36 1.36
C ASN A 111 21.25 -10.35 2.72
N GLU A 112 21.05 -11.42 3.50
CA GLU A 112 21.58 -11.54 4.87
C GLU A 112 23.10 -11.69 4.88
N ASP A 113 23.67 -12.43 3.93
CA ASP A 113 25.13 -12.59 3.84
C ASP A 113 25.81 -11.24 3.62
N SER A 114 25.25 -10.40 2.76
CA SER A 114 25.71 -9.03 2.50
C SER A 114 25.61 -8.16 3.77
N ILE A 115 24.53 -8.29 4.54
CA ILE A 115 24.36 -7.60 5.83
C ILE A 115 25.45 -8.03 6.82
N HIS A 116 25.66 -9.33 6.99
CA HIS A 116 26.66 -9.88 7.91
C HIS A 116 28.09 -9.52 7.51
N GLU A 117 28.39 -9.51 6.21
CA GLU A 117 29.70 -9.13 5.71
C GLU A 117 29.99 -7.64 5.92
N ILE A 118 29.00 -6.78 5.72
CA ILE A 118 29.11 -5.34 6.02
C ILE A 118 29.31 -5.13 7.52
N ALA A 119 28.52 -5.80 8.37
CA ALA A 119 28.68 -5.71 9.83
C ALA A 119 30.07 -6.17 10.30
N ARG A 120 30.65 -7.21 9.67
CA ARG A 120 32.02 -7.67 9.97
C ARG A 120 33.09 -6.69 9.51
N SER A 121 32.92 -6.08 8.34
CA SER A 121 33.97 -5.23 7.71
C SER A 121 33.96 -3.79 8.21
N ALA A 122 32.81 -3.21 8.52
CA ALA A 122 32.67 -1.81 8.92
C ALA A 122 32.42 -1.60 10.42
N GLY A 123 32.27 -2.69 11.20
CA GLY A 123 31.74 -2.61 12.57
C GLY A 123 30.21 -2.47 12.57
N GLY A 124 29.61 -2.21 13.73
CA GLY A 124 28.16 -2.05 13.85
C GLY A 124 27.62 -0.97 12.90
N VAL A 125 26.91 -1.39 11.86
CA VAL A 125 26.32 -0.50 10.84
C VAL A 125 24.89 -0.14 11.22
N GLU A 126 24.60 1.15 11.18
CA GLU A 126 23.24 1.67 11.29
C GLU A 126 22.68 2.02 9.92
N TYR A 127 21.50 1.51 9.61
CA TYR A 127 20.87 1.58 8.29
C TYR A 127 19.96 2.81 8.21
N SER A 128 20.11 3.61 7.15
CA SER A 128 19.19 4.73 6.89
C SER A 128 18.00 4.26 6.08
N THR A 129 16.83 4.25 6.71
CA THR A 129 15.57 3.81 6.09
C THR A 129 15.05 4.79 5.05
N SER A 130 15.25 6.09 5.28
CA SER A 130 14.96 7.15 4.30
C SER A 130 15.78 6.99 3.02
N GLU A 131 17.08 6.74 3.14
CA GLU A 131 17.99 6.55 2.02
C GLU A 131 17.71 5.25 1.26
N ILE A 132 17.46 4.14 1.96
CA ILE A 132 17.04 2.88 1.35
C ILE A 132 15.75 3.07 0.55
N ALA A 133 14.73 3.69 1.14
CA ALA A 133 13.48 3.98 0.44
C ALA A 133 13.69 4.88 -0.78
N ALA A 134 14.56 5.89 -0.66
CA ALA A 134 14.88 6.81 -1.73
C ALA A 134 15.52 6.08 -2.93
N GLN A 135 16.47 5.19 -2.68
CA GLN A 135 17.11 4.39 -3.73
C GLN A 135 16.12 3.43 -4.38
N VAL A 136 15.32 2.72 -3.59
CA VAL A 136 14.28 1.81 -4.10
C VAL A 136 13.28 2.54 -4.99
N LEU A 137 12.80 3.72 -4.57
CA LEU A 137 11.85 4.49 -5.36
C LEU A 137 12.43 5.02 -6.68
N GLN A 138 13.76 5.10 -6.78
CA GLN A 138 14.47 5.50 -8.01
C GLN A 138 14.92 4.31 -8.86
N SER A 139 14.88 3.09 -8.33
CA SER A 139 15.19 1.88 -9.11
C SER A 139 14.16 1.68 -10.22
N ASP A 140 14.64 1.26 -11.39
CA ASP A 140 13.79 0.95 -12.54
C ASP A 140 13.06 -0.38 -12.36
N LEU A 141 11.77 -0.39 -12.67
CA LEU A 141 11.03 -1.61 -13.01
C LEU A 141 10.63 -1.59 -14.49
N ARG A 142 10.22 -2.75 -15.00
CA ARG A 142 9.58 -2.86 -16.31
C ARG A 142 8.15 -3.38 -16.12
N LEU A 143 7.22 -2.75 -16.82
CA LEU A 143 5.82 -3.16 -16.87
C LEU A 143 5.49 -3.68 -18.28
N ASP A 144 5.04 -4.91 -18.35
CA ASP A 144 4.64 -5.59 -19.59
C ASP A 144 3.11 -5.57 -19.65
N LEU A 145 2.56 -4.68 -20.48
CA LEU A 145 1.11 -4.49 -20.59
C LEU A 145 0.51 -5.45 -21.63
N LEU A 146 -0.81 -5.66 -21.53
CA LEU A 146 -1.56 -6.54 -22.44
C LEU A 146 -1.67 -6.06 -23.89
N ASP A 147 -1.38 -4.79 -24.13
CA ASP A 147 -1.37 -4.17 -25.45
C ASP A 147 0.05 -4.07 -26.03
N ASP A 148 0.91 -5.00 -25.61
CA ASP A 148 2.32 -5.16 -26.03
C ASP A 148 3.23 -3.98 -25.70
N ARG A 149 2.77 -2.99 -24.92
CA ARG A 149 3.64 -1.94 -24.38
C ARG A 149 4.57 -2.51 -23.32
N GLU A 150 5.87 -2.39 -23.55
CA GLU A 150 6.90 -2.56 -22.52
C GLU A 150 7.34 -1.18 -22.01
N ILE A 151 7.04 -0.88 -20.75
CA ILE A 151 7.33 0.42 -20.14
C ILE A 151 8.37 0.25 -19.04
N LYS A 152 9.58 0.79 -19.25
CA LYS A 152 10.66 0.82 -18.25
C LYS A 152 10.71 2.20 -17.59
N LEU A 153 10.57 2.23 -16.26
CA LEU A 153 10.55 3.46 -15.49
C LEU A 153 10.85 3.24 -14.00
N PRO A 154 11.23 4.28 -13.25
CA PRO A 154 11.38 4.20 -11.80
C PRO A 154 10.08 3.87 -11.09
N PHE A 155 10.17 3.21 -9.93
CA PHE A 155 9.01 2.98 -9.05
C PHE A 155 8.23 4.26 -8.78
N SER A 156 8.92 5.38 -8.56
CA SER A 156 8.30 6.66 -8.26
C SER A 156 7.31 7.14 -9.33
N ASN A 157 7.45 6.68 -10.57
CA ASN A 157 6.69 7.14 -11.72
C ASN A 157 5.72 6.07 -12.24
N ALA A 158 5.66 4.89 -11.61
CA ALA A 158 4.94 3.71 -12.13
C ALA A 158 3.41 3.81 -12.09
N ALA A 159 2.86 4.78 -11.35
CA ALA A 159 1.42 4.84 -11.06
C ALA A 159 0.55 4.83 -12.33
N GLN A 160 0.86 5.64 -13.35
CA GLN A 160 0.06 5.70 -14.57
C GLN A 160 0.11 4.38 -15.36
N ALA A 161 1.28 3.77 -15.49
CA ALA A 161 1.43 2.52 -16.20
C ALA A 161 0.74 1.35 -15.46
N LEU A 162 0.78 1.34 -14.12
CA LEU A 162 0.02 0.39 -13.30
C LEU A 162 -1.49 0.57 -13.42
N ARG A 163 -1.97 1.83 -13.53
CA ARG A 163 -3.38 2.13 -13.80
C ARG A 163 -3.81 1.57 -15.15
N ASP A 164 -3.03 1.84 -16.19
CA ASP A 164 -3.32 1.37 -17.55
C ASP A 164 -3.34 -0.16 -17.61
N ALA A 165 -2.34 -0.80 -17.01
CA ALA A 165 -2.27 -2.25 -16.86
C ALA A 165 -3.52 -2.80 -16.17
N TRP A 166 -3.94 -2.20 -15.05
CA TRP A 166 -5.17 -2.58 -14.38
C TRP A 166 -6.37 -2.49 -15.30
N ILE A 167 -6.58 -1.35 -15.98
CA ILE A 167 -7.74 -1.15 -16.86
C ILE A 167 -7.76 -2.18 -17.99
N LEU A 168 -6.63 -2.39 -18.67
CA LEU A 168 -6.49 -3.38 -19.75
C LEU A 168 -6.89 -4.77 -19.28
N SER A 169 -6.35 -5.20 -18.14
CA SER A 169 -6.59 -6.51 -17.58
C SER A 169 -8.04 -6.71 -17.18
N SER A 170 -8.63 -5.69 -16.57
CA SER A 170 -9.93 -5.75 -15.90
C SER A 170 -11.10 -5.23 -16.74
N THR A 171 -10.91 -4.99 -18.04
CA THR A 171 -11.96 -4.55 -18.98
C THR A 171 -12.28 -5.66 -19.99
N LYS A 172 -13.58 -5.85 -20.30
CA LYS A 172 -14.04 -6.79 -21.34
C LYS A 172 -13.38 -6.44 -22.68
N ASN A 173 -12.82 -7.43 -23.40
CA ASN A 173 -12.16 -7.19 -24.72
C ASN A 173 -12.99 -6.34 -25.67
N LYS A 174 -14.25 -6.74 -25.87
CA LYS A 174 -15.18 -6.03 -26.76
C LYS A 174 -15.45 -4.58 -26.34
N SER A 175 -15.17 -4.24 -25.08
CA SER A 175 -15.39 -2.93 -24.49
C SER A 175 -14.14 -2.04 -24.49
N LEU A 176 -12.95 -2.57 -24.77
CA LEU A 176 -11.71 -1.78 -24.88
C LEU A 176 -11.77 -0.75 -26.02
N ASN A 177 -12.46 -1.08 -27.12
CA ASN A 177 -12.67 -0.14 -28.23
C ASN A 177 -13.72 0.94 -27.93
N THR A 178 -14.58 0.71 -26.93
CA THR A 178 -15.66 1.64 -26.54
C THR A 178 -15.20 2.57 -25.42
N PHE A 179 -14.37 2.06 -24.51
CA PHE A 179 -13.91 2.79 -23.34
C PHE A 179 -12.40 2.99 -23.42
N ASP A 180 -12.01 4.16 -23.91
CA ASP A 180 -10.62 4.59 -23.93
C ASP A 180 -10.01 4.57 -22.51
N ILE A 181 -8.81 3.99 -22.41
CA ILE A 181 -8.10 3.74 -21.15
C ILE A 181 -7.78 5.05 -20.44
N GLU A 182 -7.37 6.07 -21.18
CA GLU A 182 -7.00 7.36 -20.61
C GLU A 182 -8.24 8.08 -20.05
N THR A 183 -9.33 8.07 -20.80
CA THR A 183 -10.63 8.64 -20.40
C THR A 183 -11.18 7.93 -19.16
N VAL A 184 -11.15 6.60 -19.14
CA VAL A 184 -11.59 5.81 -17.97
C VAL A 184 -10.67 6.06 -16.78
N GLY A 185 -9.36 6.04 -16.98
CA GLY A 185 -8.37 6.27 -15.92
C GLY A 185 -8.47 7.67 -15.32
N SER A 186 -8.67 8.70 -16.13
CA SER A 186 -8.77 10.08 -15.61
C SER A 186 -10.03 10.36 -14.77
N LYS A 187 -11.05 9.50 -14.88
CA LYS A 187 -12.35 9.66 -14.22
C LYS A 187 -12.59 8.63 -13.12
N TYR A 188 -12.38 7.36 -13.41
CA TYR A 188 -12.86 6.25 -12.59
C TYR A 188 -11.76 5.44 -11.91
N VAL A 189 -10.53 5.41 -12.47
CA VAL A 189 -9.47 4.56 -11.93
C VAL A 189 -8.20 5.36 -11.62
N GLY A 190 -7.82 5.42 -10.35
CA GLY A 190 -6.59 6.08 -9.92
C GLY A 190 -5.59 5.08 -9.36
N VAL A 191 -4.30 5.31 -9.62
CA VAL A 191 -3.21 4.72 -8.83
C VAL A 191 -2.45 5.85 -8.17
N GLY A 192 -2.25 5.74 -6.86
CA GLY A 192 -1.59 6.76 -6.08
C GLY A 192 -0.08 6.65 -6.17
N ALA A 193 0.56 7.73 -5.73
CA ALA A 193 1.99 7.80 -5.53
C ALA A 193 2.44 6.70 -4.53
N PRO A 194 3.53 5.97 -4.82
CA PRO A 194 3.97 4.87 -3.98
C PRO A 194 4.46 5.33 -2.61
N PHE A 195 4.30 4.45 -1.63
CA PHE A 195 4.99 4.57 -0.35
C PHE A 195 5.75 3.28 -0.03
N VAL A 196 6.77 3.39 0.81
CA VAL A 196 7.61 2.27 1.22
C VAL A 196 7.28 1.88 2.64
N PHE A 197 6.99 0.60 2.85
CA PHE A 197 6.94 0.03 4.18
C PHE A 197 8.24 -0.73 4.44
N ILE A 198 8.91 -0.47 5.56
CA ILE A 198 10.17 -1.11 5.94
C ILE A 198 9.98 -1.81 7.28
N ARG A 199 10.34 -3.09 7.34
CA ARG A 199 10.55 -3.81 8.59
C ARG A 199 12.05 -4.04 8.76
N SER A 200 12.57 -3.52 9.85
CA SER A 200 13.93 -3.79 10.29
C SER A 200 13.91 -4.74 11.47
N GLY A 201 14.75 -5.78 11.44
CA GLY A 201 14.96 -6.70 12.55
C GLY A 201 16.27 -6.40 13.25
N ARG A 202 16.60 -7.20 14.28
CA ARG A 202 17.83 -7.08 15.07
C ARG A 202 19.11 -7.03 14.24
N GLU A 203 19.13 -7.67 13.06
CA GLU A 203 20.29 -7.71 12.17
C GLU A 203 20.54 -6.38 11.42
N THR A 204 19.56 -5.47 11.39
CA THR A 204 19.63 -4.23 10.60
C THR A 204 19.29 -2.99 11.42
N LYS A 205 20.02 -2.75 12.51
CA LYS A 205 19.80 -1.60 13.40
C LYS A 205 19.60 -0.29 12.63
N ILE A 206 18.53 0.44 12.91
CA ILE A 206 18.19 1.65 12.17
C ILE A 206 18.95 2.85 12.73
N LYS A 207 19.47 3.71 11.84
CA LYS A 207 20.04 5.01 12.19
C LYS A 207 18.93 5.98 12.59
N SER A 208 19.21 6.85 13.56
CA SER A 208 18.29 7.95 13.89
C SER A 208 17.98 8.82 12.65
N GLU A 209 16.68 8.98 12.36
CA GLU A 209 16.17 9.70 11.20
C GLU A 209 15.91 11.17 11.55
N LYS A 210 16.39 12.10 10.71
CA LYS A 210 16.23 13.55 10.94
C LYS A 210 14.77 14.00 10.93
N GLN A 211 13.94 13.37 10.11
CA GLN A 211 12.51 13.66 9.96
C GLN A 211 11.72 12.44 10.37
N ARG A 212 11.67 12.21 11.69
CA ARG A 212 10.96 11.10 12.30
C ARG A 212 9.66 11.60 12.93
N ARG A 213 8.57 10.86 12.70
CA ARG A 213 7.29 11.05 13.40
C ARG A 213 6.87 9.72 14.00
N ASP A 214 6.88 9.63 15.32
CA ASP A 214 6.42 8.43 16.02
C ASP A 214 4.92 8.23 15.83
N LEU A 215 4.54 7.06 15.34
CA LEU A 215 3.15 6.63 15.32
C LEU A 215 2.83 5.84 16.57
N PHE A 216 3.72 4.92 16.96
CA PHE A 216 3.51 4.07 18.11
C PHE A 216 4.85 3.60 18.69
N GLN A 217 4.90 3.46 20.00
CA GLN A 217 6.05 2.94 20.71
C GLN A 217 5.57 2.22 21.98
N SER A 218 5.89 0.92 22.07
CA SER A 218 5.79 0.08 23.25
C SER A 218 7.12 -0.64 23.49
N GLU A 219 7.20 -1.48 24.54
CA GLU A 219 8.39 -2.31 24.79
C GLU A 219 8.69 -3.29 23.65
N ASP A 220 7.67 -3.71 22.90
CA ASP A 220 7.74 -4.79 21.91
C ASP A 220 7.45 -4.35 20.46
N LEU A 221 7.07 -3.10 20.23
CA LEU A 221 6.79 -2.56 18.89
C LEU A 221 7.11 -1.07 18.81
N GLU A 222 7.97 -0.71 17.85
CA GLU A 222 8.22 0.67 17.47
C GLU A 222 7.81 0.87 16.00
N LEU A 223 6.82 1.75 15.78
CA LEU A 223 6.35 2.16 14.46
C LEU A 223 6.48 3.67 14.31
N PHE A 224 7.22 4.11 13.29
CA PHE A 224 7.36 5.53 12.98
C PHE A 224 7.30 5.80 11.48
N LEU A 225 7.09 7.07 11.13
CA LEU A 225 7.16 7.56 9.78
C LEU A 225 8.44 8.35 9.55
N THR A 226 9.01 8.21 8.36
CA THR A 226 10.11 9.03 7.85
C THR A 226 9.90 9.39 6.37
N ARG A 227 10.85 10.13 5.80
CA ARG A 227 10.78 10.71 4.47
C ARG A 227 11.94 10.27 3.61
N SER A 228 11.66 9.74 2.42
CA SER A 228 12.67 9.41 1.39
C SER A 228 13.18 10.67 0.65
N GLY A 229 12.34 11.70 0.57
CA GLY A 229 12.63 12.94 -0.15
C GLY A 229 12.42 12.86 -1.66
N LYS A 230 12.05 11.70 -2.23
CA LYS A 230 11.93 11.49 -3.69
C LYS A 230 10.56 11.83 -4.27
N GLN A 231 9.50 11.69 -3.49
CA GLN A 231 8.12 11.87 -3.97
C GLN A 231 7.57 13.28 -3.73
N GLY A 232 8.36 14.19 -3.14
CA GLY A 232 7.84 15.47 -2.66
C GLY A 232 6.82 15.37 -1.51
N GLN A 233 6.42 14.15 -1.11
CA GLN A 233 5.58 13.84 0.05
C GLN A 233 6.31 14.11 1.36
N SER A 234 5.55 14.34 2.44
CA SER A 234 6.07 14.61 3.77
C SER A 234 6.58 13.34 4.45
N PHE A 235 5.78 12.26 4.46
CA PHE A 235 6.23 10.94 4.93
C PHE A 235 5.74 9.82 3.98
N ASP A 236 6.66 9.34 3.15
CA ASP A 236 6.46 8.24 2.20
C ASP A 236 7.10 6.92 2.67
N VAL A 237 7.61 6.88 3.90
CA VAL A 237 8.24 5.70 4.48
C VAL A 237 7.63 5.41 5.86
N ALA A 238 7.06 4.22 6.01
CA ALA A 238 6.62 3.69 7.31
C ALA A 238 7.61 2.61 7.76
N VAL A 239 8.05 2.67 9.01
CA VAL A 239 9.13 1.82 9.53
C VAL A 239 8.69 1.14 10.80
N ILE A 240 8.79 -0.18 10.82
CA ILE A 240 8.79 -0.99 12.03
C ILE A 240 10.24 -1.32 12.38
N SER A 241 10.65 -0.94 13.59
CA SER A 241 11.88 -1.40 14.22
C SER A 241 11.53 -2.56 15.15
N SER A 242 12.21 -3.68 14.99
CA SER A 242 11.90 -4.94 15.68
C SER A 242 13.16 -5.54 16.30
N ASP A 243 13.02 -6.05 17.52
CA ASP A 243 14.03 -6.88 18.18
C ASP A 243 14.00 -8.34 17.69
N ALA A 244 12.94 -8.75 16.98
CA ALA A 244 12.86 -10.04 16.34
C ALA A 244 13.78 -10.11 15.11
N SER A 245 14.15 -11.33 14.72
CA SER A 245 14.96 -11.54 13.52
C SER A 245 14.22 -11.11 12.24
N LEU A 246 14.98 -10.89 11.17
CA LEU A 246 14.41 -10.61 9.85
C LEU A 246 13.41 -11.66 9.34
N SER A 247 13.57 -12.92 9.75
CA SER A 247 12.72 -14.05 9.37
C SER A 247 11.45 -14.20 10.23
N ALA A 248 11.36 -13.50 11.37
CA ALA A 248 10.31 -13.69 12.37
C ALA A 248 9.45 -12.42 12.56
N GLU A 249 8.62 -12.06 11.57
CA GLU A 249 7.60 -10.99 11.73
C GLU A 249 6.59 -11.39 12.81
N THR A 250 6.49 -10.59 13.87
CA THR A 250 5.57 -10.85 14.97
C THR A 250 4.11 -10.54 14.58
N PRO A 251 3.12 -11.11 15.28
CA PRO A 251 1.71 -10.75 15.13
C PRO A 251 1.42 -9.24 15.13
N LYS A 252 1.91 -8.51 16.14
CA LYS A 252 1.69 -7.07 16.30
C LYS A 252 2.29 -6.26 15.16
N GLU A 253 3.50 -6.62 14.71
CA GLU A 253 4.15 -5.97 13.56
C GLU A 253 3.34 -6.16 12.28
N ARG A 254 2.87 -7.39 12.05
CA ARG A 254 2.02 -7.74 10.91
C ARG A 254 0.73 -6.94 10.92
N LEU A 255 0.06 -6.84 12.07
CA LEU A 255 -1.16 -6.04 12.25
C LEU A 255 -0.89 -4.57 11.92
N ALA A 256 0.11 -3.97 12.56
CA ALA A 256 0.46 -2.57 12.38
C ALA A 256 0.73 -2.25 10.90
N ARG A 257 1.46 -3.14 10.21
CA ARG A 257 1.71 -3.04 8.77
C ARG A 257 0.43 -3.10 7.95
N LEU A 258 -0.40 -4.13 8.15
CA LEU A 258 -1.63 -4.33 7.38
C LEU A 258 -2.62 -3.18 7.60
N PHE A 259 -2.83 -2.79 8.84
CA PHE A 259 -3.72 -1.68 9.19
C PHE A 259 -3.28 -0.37 8.56
N TYR A 260 -1.99 -0.02 8.71
CA TYR A 260 -1.43 1.20 8.14
C TYR A 260 -1.58 1.25 6.61
N ILE A 261 -1.17 0.16 5.92
CA ILE A 261 -1.27 0.05 4.46
C ILE A 261 -2.72 0.21 4.01
N GLN A 262 -3.64 -0.43 4.72
CA GLN A 262 -5.05 -0.45 4.36
C GLN A 262 -5.73 0.91 4.55
N ILE A 263 -5.52 1.57 5.69
CA ILE A 263 -6.07 2.91 5.90
C ILE A 263 -5.52 3.88 4.85
N ARG A 264 -4.23 3.79 4.54
CA ARG A 264 -3.60 4.62 3.51
C ARG A 264 -4.22 4.37 2.13
N THR A 265 -4.50 3.10 1.81
CA THR A 265 -5.14 2.70 0.54
C THR A 265 -6.60 3.19 0.45
N ILE A 266 -7.43 3.00 1.48
CA ILE A 266 -8.82 3.49 1.49
C ILE A 266 -8.86 5.01 1.43
N SER A 267 -8.01 5.67 2.21
CA SER A 267 -7.94 7.13 2.25
C SER A 267 -7.57 7.70 0.87
N PHE A 268 -6.66 7.04 0.16
CA PHE A 268 -6.39 7.36 -1.25
C PHE A 268 -7.62 7.17 -2.13
N SER A 269 -8.27 6.00 -2.07
CA SER A 269 -9.45 5.71 -2.90
C SER A 269 -10.56 6.74 -2.70
N HIS A 270 -10.85 7.11 -1.45
CA HIS A 270 -11.83 8.14 -1.19
C HIS A 270 -11.37 9.53 -1.62
N SER A 271 -10.11 9.90 -1.37
CA SER A 271 -9.63 11.19 -1.83
C SER A 271 -9.66 11.29 -3.36
N PHE A 272 -9.41 10.20 -4.06
CA PHE A 272 -9.62 10.13 -5.51
C PHE A 272 -11.09 10.38 -5.82
N TYR A 273 -12.01 9.62 -5.22
CA TYR A 273 -13.45 9.78 -5.42
C TYR A 273 -13.96 11.20 -5.17
N LEU A 274 -13.62 11.82 -4.03
CA LEU A 274 -14.03 13.19 -3.72
C LEU A 274 -13.54 14.20 -4.75
N ARG A 275 -12.33 14.03 -5.29
CA ARG A 275 -11.84 14.89 -6.38
C ARG A 275 -12.69 14.72 -7.63
N GLN A 276 -13.06 13.49 -7.97
CA GLN A 276 -13.90 13.21 -9.14
C GLN A 276 -15.31 13.80 -8.95
N VAL A 277 -15.92 13.64 -7.77
CA VAL A 277 -17.21 14.26 -7.43
C VAL A 277 -17.13 15.78 -7.45
N ALA A 278 -16.08 16.38 -6.86
CA ALA A 278 -15.89 17.82 -6.86
C ALA A 278 -15.67 18.41 -8.26
N SER A 279 -15.11 17.60 -9.17
CA SER A 279 -14.98 17.95 -10.60
C SER A 279 -16.18 17.54 -11.45
N GLU A 280 -17.29 17.11 -10.83
CA GLU A 280 -18.53 16.69 -11.49
C GLU A 280 -18.36 15.52 -12.48
N LYS A 281 -17.25 14.78 -12.38
CA LYS A 281 -16.96 13.60 -13.21
C LYS A 281 -17.71 12.34 -12.77
N ILE A 282 -18.11 12.27 -11.49
CA ILE A 282 -18.83 11.16 -10.88
C ILE A 282 -19.92 11.72 -9.94
N SER A 283 -21.08 11.06 -9.88
CA SER A 283 -22.13 11.31 -8.89
C SER A 283 -22.13 10.24 -7.78
N GLY A 284 -22.31 10.63 -6.52
CA GLY A 284 -22.54 9.69 -5.42
C GLY A 284 -22.46 10.32 -4.02
N PRO A 285 -22.59 9.52 -2.93
CA PRO A 285 -22.52 10.00 -1.55
C PRO A 285 -21.14 10.56 -1.24
N LYS A 286 -21.04 11.63 -0.43
CA LYS A 286 -19.78 12.38 -0.19
C LYS A 286 -18.95 11.87 1.01
N SER A 287 -19.29 10.73 1.61
CA SER A 287 -18.75 10.30 2.92
C SER A 287 -17.86 9.06 2.84
N LEU A 288 -16.78 9.09 3.63
CA LEU A 288 -15.87 7.96 3.90
C LEU A 288 -16.43 6.88 4.81
N GLU A 289 -17.41 7.26 5.62
CA GLU A 289 -17.82 6.51 6.81
C GLU A 289 -18.20 5.05 6.50
N PRO A 290 -18.98 4.72 5.47
CA PRO A 290 -19.32 3.32 5.18
C PRO A 290 -18.10 2.48 4.81
N ALA A 291 -17.11 3.06 4.13
CA ALA A 291 -15.89 2.36 3.73
C ALA A 291 -14.97 2.08 4.92
N ILE A 292 -14.86 3.05 5.83
CA ILE A 292 -14.12 2.91 7.08
C ILE A 292 -14.83 1.94 8.01
N GLN A 293 -16.15 1.98 8.08
CA GLN A 293 -16.94 1.03 8.87
C GLN A 293 -16.78 -0.39 8.33
N ALA A 294 -16.82 -0.57 7.00
CA ALA A 294 -16.57 -1.86 6.38
C ALA A 294 -15.13 -2.34 6.63
N LEU A 295 -14.15 -1.44 6.67
CA LEU A 295 -12.78 -1.76 7.05
C LEU A 295 -12.69 -2.26 8.50
N LEU A 296 -13.19 -1.46 9.45
CA LEU A 296 -13.12 -1.78 10.87
C LEU A 296 -13.87 -3.08 11.17
N GLY A 297 -15.05 -3.25 10.56
CA GLY A 297 -15.82 -4.50 10.65
C GLY A 297 -15.12 -5.72 10.03
N ARG A 298 -14.26 -5.55 9.01
CA ARG A 298 -13.43 -6.67 8.51
C ARG A 298 -12.27 -6.98 9.44
N LEU A 299 -11.62 -5.96 10.00
CA LEU A 299 -10.51 -6.14 10.93
C LEU A 299 -10.96 -6.79 12.26
N SER A 300 -12.19 -6.53 12.70
CA SER A 300 -12.73 -7.14 13.92
C SER A 300 -13.10 -8.62 13.74
N ASN A 301 -13.29 -9.05 12.50
CA ASN A 301 -13.75 -10.40 12.12
C ASN A 301 -12.65 -11.20 11.41
N LEU A 302 -11.39 -10.98 11.79
CA LEU A 302 -10.27 -11.73 11.23
C LEU A 302 -10.27 -13.16 11.77
N GLU A 303 -10.18 -14.12 10.86
CA GLU A 303 -10.10 -15.54 11.15
C GLU A 303 -8.63 -15.99 11.08
N PRO A 304 -8.20 -16.82 12.03
CA PRO A 304 -6.86 -17.38 12.00
C PRO A 304 -6.73 -18.45 10.95
N SER A 305 -5.50 -18.67 10.52
CA SER A 305 -5.12 -19.79 9.67
C SER A 305 -5.34 -21.10 10.43
N GLU A 306 -5.92 -22.09 9.77
CA GLU A 306 -6.22 -23.39 10.39
C GLU A 306 -4.94 -24.05 10.95
N GLY A 307 -4.95 -24.35 12.25
CA GLY A 307 -3.83 -25.01 12.94
C GLY A 307 -2.66 -24.10 13.36
N ASP A 308 -2.71 -22.79 13.09
CA ASP A 308 -1.67 -21.84 13.52
C ASP A 308 -2.07 -21.14 14.82
N GLN A 309 -1.60 -21.67 15.96
CA GLN A 309 -1.88 -21.10 17.29
C GLN A 309 -1.33 -19.68 17.47
N THR A 310 -0.23 -19.34 16.80
CA THR A 310 0.34 -17.99 16.88
C THR A 310 -0.55 -16.99 16.14
N ASP A 311 -1.13 -17.43 15.03
CA ASP A 311 -2.09 -16.65 14.25
C ASP A 311 -3.46 -16.54 14.93
N GLU A 312 -3.89 -17.59 15.63
CA GLU A 312 -5.09 -17.55 16.48
C GLU A 312 -4.96 -16.53 17.60
N LEU A 313 -3.83 -16.52 18.30
CA LEU A 313 -3.55 -15.52 19.32
C LEU A 313 -3.52 -14.11 18.69
N ALA A 314 -2.88 -13.97 17.53
CA ALA A 314 -2.84 -12.72 16.78
C ALA A 314 -4.24 -12.19 16.47
N CYS A 315 -5.10 -13.01 15.87
CA CYS A 315 -6.46 -12.60 15.49
C CYS A 315 -7.30 -12.25 16.73
N ARG A 316 -7.14 -12.99 17.84
CA ARG A 316 -7.83 -12.67 19.11
C ARG A 316 -7.35 -11.36 19.72
N GLU A 317 -6.04 -11.15 19.82
CA GLU A 317 -5.47 -9.88 20.30
C GLU A 317 -5.93 -8.70 19.42
N MET A 318 -6.00 -8.92 18.11
CA MET A 318 -6.45 -7.93 17.14
C MET A 318 -7.93 -7.55 17.31
N SER A 319 -8.82 -8.55 17.44
CA SER A 319 -10.24 -8.29 17.72
C SER A 319 -10.42 -7.57 19.06
N GLU A 320 -9.63 -7.91 20.07
CA GLU A 320 -9.70 -7.29 21.39
C GLU A 320 -9.22 -5.83 21.38
N ILE A 321 -8.09 -5.52 20.71
CA ILE A 321 -7.62 -4.14 20.51
C ILE A 321 -8.71 -3.31 19.82
N LEU A 322 -9.31 -3.82 18.73
CA LEU A 322 -10.38 -3.10 18.02
C LEU A 322 -11.64 -2.90 18.85
N ARG A 323 -11.99 -3.87 19.70
CA ARG A 323 -13.15 -3.81 20.60
C ARG A 323 -12.96 -2.78 21.72
N GLN A 324 -11.73 -2.68 22.23
CA GLN A 324 -11.38 -1.75 23.31
C GLN A 324 -11.11 -0.33 22.79
N THR A 325 -10.71 -0.20 21.53
CA THR A 325 -10.50 1.09 20.91
C THR A 325 -11.84 1.75 20.56
N ASP A 326 -12.11 2.97 21.04
CA ASP A 326 -13.26 3.79 20.64
C ASP A 326 -13.08 4.39 19.21
N LEU A 327 -12.65 3.57 18.24
CA LEU A 327 -12.51 3.96 16.84
C LEU A 327 -13.90 4.09 16.23
N SER A 328 -14.51 5.27 16.36
CA SER A 328 -15.72 5.61 15.62
C SER A 328 -15.40 5.77 14.12
N PRO A 329 -16.02 4.99 13.21
CA PRO A 329 -15.86 5.18 11.76
C PRO A 329 -16.16 6.62 11.32
N ALA A 330 -17.15 7.25 11.97
CA ALA A 330 -17.55 8.62 11.71
C ALA A 330 -16.47 9.63 12.15
N GLN A 331 -15.81 9.43 13.29
CA GLN A 331 -14.73 10.29 13.74
C GLN A 331 -13.51 10.20 12.81
N LEU A 332 -13.12 8.98 12.42
CA LEU A 332 -12.03 8.76 11.45
C LEU A 332 -12.35 9.37 10.09
N ALA A 333 -13.57 9.15 9.58
CA ALA A 333 -14.05 9.76 8.35
C ALA A 333 -13.99 11.29 8.42
N SER A 334 -14.49 11.87 9.51
CA SER A 334 -14.49 13.31 9.75
C SER A 334 -13.07 13.88 9.85
N GLU A 335 -12.15 13.19 10.52
CA GLU A 335 -10.75 13.61 10.62
C GLU A 335 -10.06 13.58 9.24
N ILE A 336 -10.27 12.51 8.47
CA ILE A 336 -9.78 12.40 7.10
C ILE A 336 -10.37 13.52 6.23
N GLU A 337 -11.69 13.72 6.26
CA GLU A 337 -12.37 14.75 5.47
C GLU A 337 -11.93 16.16 5.85
N ARG A 338 -11.81 16.46 7.15
CA ARG A 338 -11.31 17.74 7.65
C ARG A 338 -9.92 18.04 7.11
N THR A 339 -9.07 17.01 7.02
CA THR A 339 -7.69 17.13 6.54
C THR A 339 -7.62 17.22 5.01
N ILE A 340 -8.56 16.58 4.29
CA ILE A 340 -8.64 16.57 2.82
C ILE A 340 -9.35 17.83 2.27
N LYS A 341 -10.23 18.48 3.05
CA LYS A 341 -11.12 19.56 2.57
C LYS A 341 -10.33 20.65 1.82
N PRO A 342 -10.65 20.90 0.54
CA PRO A 342 -10.01 21.94 -0.23
C PRO A 342 -10.40 23.32 0.33
N GLY A 343 -9.41 24.15 0.66
CA GLY A 343 -9.65 25.57 0.99
C GLY A 343 -10.33 26.31 -0.17
N VAL A 344 -11.04 27.39 0.13
CA VAL A 344 -11.87 28.18 -0.82
C VAL A 344 -11.09 28.61 -2.09
N ALA A 345 -9.79 28.87 -1.96
CA ALA A 345 -8.91 29.22 -3.08
C ALA A 345 -8.77 28.11 -4.15
N ARG A 346 -9.04 26.84 -3.82
CA ARG A 346 -8.92 25.69 -4.74
C ARG A 346 -10.05 25.62 -5.77
N ARG A 347 -11.19 26.28 -5.53
CA ARG A 347 -12.29 26.37 -6.52
C ARG A 347 -12.00 27.33 -7.67
N TRP A 348 -11.13 28.32 -7.44
CA TRP A 348 -10.82 29.37 -8.42
C TRP A 348 -9.57 29.09 -9.25
N PHE A 349 -8.59 28.33 -8.72
CA PHE A 349 -7.33 28.01 -9.40
C PHE A 349 -7.23 26.54 -9.80
N GLY A 350 -8.25 26.01 -10.48
CA GLY A 350 -8.16 24.69 -11.11
C GLY A 350 -7.00 24.68 -12.10
N GLY A 351 -5.94 23.90 -11.83
CA GLY A 351 -4.92 23.65 -12.85
C GLY A 351 -3.47 23.43 -12.44
N PHE A 352 -3.05 23.63 -11.18
CA PHE A 352 -1.66 23.28 -10.79
C PHE A 352 -1.58 21.87 -10.20
N TRP A 353 -1.55 20.87 -11.10
CA TRP A 353 -1.68 19.44 -10.80
C TRP A 353 -0.69 18.89 -9.75
N GLY A 354 0.54 19.40 -9.65
CA GLY A 354 1.54 18.86 -8.70
C GLY A 354 1.36 19.29 -7.23
N TYR A 355 0.82 20.49 -6.94
CA TYR A 355 0.71 21.00 -5.57
C TYR A 355 -0.55 20.47 -4.86
N ALA A 356 -1.61 20.18 -5.62
CA ALA A 356 -2.85 19.65 -5.10
C ALA A 356 -2.70 18.19 -4.64
N ASP A 357 -1.96 17.37 -5.39
CA ASP A 357 -1.70 15.97 -5.07
C ASP A 357 -0.85 15.84 -3.81
N LYS A 358 0.19 16.67 -3.68
CA LYS A 358 1.03 16.71 -2.49
C LYS A 358 0.27 16.97 -1.19
N LYS A 359 -0.67 17.92 -1.15
CA LYS A 359 -1.46 18.19 0.07
C LYS A 359 -2.43 17.06 0.40
N VAL A 360 -2.96 16.39 -0.61
CA VAL A 360 -3.84 15.23 -0.45
C VAL A 360 -3.05 14.05 0.11
N ASP A 361 -1.86 13.80 -0.41
CA ASP A 361 -0.99 12.73 0.10
C ASP A 361 -0.62 12.95 1.56
N ILE A 362 -0.32 14.19 1.95
CA ILE A 362 -0.06 14.57 3.35
C ILE A 362 -1.30 14.33 4.23
N ALA A 363 -2.50 14.64 3.74
CA ALA A 363 -3.73 14.43 4.48
C ALA A 363 -4.04 12.93 4.68
N ILE A 364 -3.88 12.14 3.62
CA ILE A 364 -4.01 10.68 3.64
C ILE A 364 -3.01 10.08 4.64
N GLU A 365 -1.77 10.53 4.60
CA GLU A 365 -0.72 10.09 5.51
C GLU A 365 -1.02 10.46 6.97
N ALA A 366 -1.41 11.71 7.23
CA ALA A 366 -1.73 12.17 8.57
C ALA A 366 -2.90 11.39 9.17
N ALA A 367 -3.93 11.11 8.37
CA ALA A 367 -5.05 10.27 8.75
C ALA A 367 -4.63 8.82 9.04
N ALA A 368 -3.86 8.20 8.14
CA ALA A 368 -3.38 6.84 8.35
C ALA A 368 -2.52 6.73 9.61
N GLY A 369 -1.65 7.71 9.84
CA GLY A 369 -0.84 7.79 11.05
C GLY A 369 -1.68 7.96 12.33
N ALA A 370 -2.66 8.88 12.32
CA ALA A 370 -3.54 9.12 13.46
C ALA A 370 -4.40 7.89 13.80
N ALA A 371 -5.03 7.27 12.80
CA ALA A 371 -5.83 6.07 12.97
C ALA A 371 -5.00 4.90 13.51
N THR A 372 -3.79 4.71 12.97
CA THR A 372 -2.89 3.62 13.41
C THR A 372 -2.39 3.85 14.82
N LYS A 373 -2.01 5.09 15.16
CA LYS A 373 -1.62 5.47 16.51
C LYS A 373 -2.75 5.20 17.50
N HIS A 374 -3.96 5.65 17.18
CA HIS A 374 -5.13 5.46 18.05
C HIS A 374 -5.41 3.97 18.27
N LEU A 375 -5.42 3.17 17.19
CA LEU A 375 -5.58 1.72 17.30
C LEU A 375 -4.55 1.09 18.23
N LEU A 376 -3.26 1.38 18.03
CA LEU A 376 -2.19 0.72 18.77
C LEU A 376 -2.11 1.22 20.22
N SER A 377 -2.48 2.48 20.49
CA SER A 377 -2.41 3.10 21.85
C SER A 377 -3.61 2.77 22.74
N SER A 378 -4.67 2.19 22.19
CA SER A 378 -5.89 1.84 22.91
C SER A 378 -6.00 0.35 23.24
N GLY A 379 -4.97 -0.44 22.94
CA GLY A 379 -4.78 -1.77 23.52
C GLY A 379 -4.24 -1.69 24.95
N PRO A 380 -4.33 -2.78 25.73
CA PRO A 380 -3.90 -2.83 27.13
C PRO A 380 -2.38 -2.73 27.30
#